data_AF-R4RS02-F1
#
_entry.id   AF-R4RS02-F1
#
_cell.length_a   1.000
_cell.length_b   1.000
_cell.length_c   1.000
_cell.angle_alpha   90.00
_cell.angle_beta   90.00
_cell.angle_gamma   90.00
#
_symmetry.space_group_name_H-M   'P 1'
#
loop_
_entity.id
_entity.type
_entity.pdbx_description
1 polymer ?
#
loop_
_entity_poly.entity_id
_entity_poly.type
_entity_poly.pdbx_seq_one_letter_code
_entity_poly.pdbx_strand_id
1 'polypeptide(L)'
;SQNHGFCVDATRLPVDWEVLFTNTNDNSNEGIVHSNLPHFSVQFHPEHTAGPEDLECLFDVFLESVKDEIDGRPRISIKDRLTRMLTYEPLVPITTERPKKVLILGSGGLSIGQAGEFDYSGSQAIKALKEESIQTVLINPNIATVQTTKGMADKVYFLPITPEYVEQVIRSERPDGVLLTFGGQTALNCGVELDKNGVFAKYNVKILGTPIESIIQTEDRKIFADRISEINEKVAPSAAVCSIQE
;
A
#
# COMPACT_ATOMS: atom_id res chain seq x y z
N SER A 1 -5.95 12.41 17.09
CA SER A 1 -5.66 11.76 18.40
C SER A 1 -6.92 11.77 19.26
N GLN A 2 -7.00 11.01 20.36
CA GLN A 2 -8.20 10.93 21.22
C GLN A 2 -7.81 11.02 22.70
N ASN A 3 -8.63 11.70 23.50
CA ASN A 3 -8.50 11.72 24.96
C ASN A 3 -9.85 11.99 25.63
N HIS A 4 -10.75 11.00 25.59
CA HIS A 4 -12.07 11.07 26.20
C HIS A 4 -12.41 9.77 26.92
N GLY A 5 -13.26 9.85 27.95
CA GLY A 5 -13.73 8.68 28.73
C GLY A 5 -15.24 8.44 28.63
N PHE A 6 -15.93 9.26 27.84
CA PHE A 6 -17.36 9.18 27.55
C PHE A 6 -17.55 9.19 26.03
N CYS A 7 -18.63 8.58 25.54
CA CYS A 7 -18.98 8.58 24.12
C CYS A 7 -20.48 8.82 23.91
N VAL A 8 -20.84 9.25 22.71
CA VAL A 8 -22.23 9.43 22.29
C VAL A 8 -22.83 8.08 21.91
N ASP A 9 -24.04 7.80 22.40
CA ASP A 9 -24.79 6.60 22.00
C ASP A 9 -25.39 6.77 20.60
N ALA A 10 -24.72 6.19 19.59
CA ALA A 10 -25.13 6.23 18.19
C ALA A 10 -26.52 5.63 17.93
N THR A 11 -27.04 4.76 18.81
CA THR A 11 -28.35 4.13 18.64
C THR A 11 -29.51 5.05 19.01
N ARG A 12 -29.22 6.17 19.67
CA ARG A 12 -30.21 7.12 20.23
C ARG A 12 -30.08 8.53 19.67
N LEU A 13 -29.48 8.67 18.49
CA LEU A 13 -29.39 9.97 17.81
C LEU A 13 -30.80 10.52 17.50
N PRO A 14 -31.04 11.82 17.70
CA PRO A 14 -32.30 12.46 17.31
C PRO A 14 -32.56 12.38 15.81
N VAL A 15 -33.80 12.69 15.42
CA VAL A 15 -34.17 12.84 14.00
C VAL A 15 -33.24 13.88 13.35
N ASP A 16 -32.86 13.62 12.10
CA ASP A 16 -31.93 14.42 11.28
C ASP A 16 -30.46 14.44 11.73
N TRP A 17 -30.06 13.59 12.68
CA TRP A 17 -28.66 13.36 13.04
C TRP A 17 -28.18 11.98 12.62
N GLU A 18 -26.97 11.93 12.08
CA GLU A 18 -26.34 10.74 11.55
C GLU A 18 -24.94 10.56 12.14
N VAL A 19 -24.49 9.31 12.19
CA VAL A 19 -23.09 8.97 12.50
C VAL A 19 -22.20 9.45 11.36
N LEU A 20 -21.12 10.16 11.72
CA LEU A 20 -20.13 10.65 10.76
C LEU A 20 -18.86 9.77 10.75
N PHE A 21 -18.32 9.46 11.93
CA PHE A 21 -17.15 8.60 12.10
C PHE A 21 -17.45 7.47 13.09
N THR A 22 -16.79 6.33 12.92
CA THR A 22 -16.91 5.15 13.79
C THR A 22 -15.53 4.58 14.07
N ASN A 23 -15.27 4.23 15.33
CA ASN A 23 -14.02 3.62 15.74
C ASN A 23 -13.91 2.20 15.17
N THR A 24 -12.81 1.87 14.50
CA THR A 24 -12.61 0.55 13.89
C THR A 24 -12.26 -0.56 14.91
N ASN A 25 -11.85 -0.22 16.13
CA ASN A 25 -11.49 -1.19 17.16
C ASN A 25 -12.69 -1.64 17.99
N ASP A 26 -13.57 -0.70 18.39
CA ASP A 26 -14.66 -0.98 19.32
C ASP A 26 -16.07 -0.58 18.82
N ASN A 27 -16.17 -0.01 17.61
CA ASN A 27 -17.40 0.48 17.00
C ASN A 27 -18.09 1.63 17.76
N SER A 28 -17.38 2.31 18.67
CA SER A 28 -17.90 3.51 19.32
C SER A 28 -18.07 4.68 18.34
N ASN A 29 -18.97 5.60 18.67
CA ASN A 29 -19.20 6.80 17.87
C ASN A 29 -18.01 7.76 17.97
N GLU A 30 -17.53 8.21 16.80
CA GLU A 30 -16.38 9.13 16.71
C GLU A 30 -16.73 10.48 16.08
N GLY A 31 -18.02 10.70 15.83
CA GLY A 31 -18.51 11.94 15.26
C GLY A 31 -19.95 11.83 14.79
N ILE A 32 -20.60 12.98 14.72
CA ILE A 32 -21.99 13.13 14.32
C ILE A 32 -22.14 14.29 13.34
N VAL A 33 -23.12 14.20 12.46
CA VAL A 33 -23.43 15.23 11.46
C VAL A 33 -24.94 15.38 11.33
N HIS A 34 -25.40 16.61 11.13
CA HIS A 34 -26.80 16.87 10.83
C HIS A 34 -27.05 16.65 9.32
N SER A 35 -28.16 15.98 8.97
CA SER A 35 -28.49 15.66 7.57
C SER A 35 -28.63 16.89 6.66
N ASN A 36 -29.05 18.05 7.21
CA ASN A 36 -29.42 19.24 6.45
C ASN A 36 -28.74 20.54 6.94
N LEU A 37 -28.30 20.62 8.20
CA LEU A 37 -27.66 21.81 8.78
C LEU A 37 -26.13 21.66 8.72
N PRO A 38 -25.34 22.76 8.79
CA PRO A 38 -23.89 22.72 8.66
C PRO A 38 -23.27 22.38 10.04
N HIS A 39 -23.90 21.45 10.76
CA HIS A 39 -23.53 21.06 12.10
C HIS A 39 -22.85 19.70 12.01
N PHE A 40 -21.63 19.62 12.50
CA PHE A 40 -20.94 18.38 12.69
C PHE A 40 -20.06 18.48 13.93
N SER A 41 -19.69 17.33 14.47
CA SER A 41 -18.75 17.21 15.57
C SER A 41 -17.95 15.93 15.40
N VAL A 42 -16.73 15.95 15.91
CA VAL A 42 -15.85 14.79 16.00
C VAL A 42 -15.46 14.57 17.45
N GLN A 43 -15.30 13.30 17.81
CA GLN A 43 -14.94 12.88 19.16
C GLN A 43 -13.42 12.92 19.40
N PHE A 44 -12.65 12.84 18.31
CA PHE A 44 -11.20 12.97 18.28
C PHE A 44 -10.75 14.44 18.10
N HIS A 45 -9.45 14.65 18.27
CA HIS A 45 -8.74 15.91 18.15
C HIS A 45 -8.07 16.03 16.77
N PRO A 46 -8.67 16.74 15.80
CA PRO A 46 -8.06 16.96 14.48
C PRO A 46 -6.92 17.97 14.51
N GLU A 47 -6.78 18.76 15.58
CA GLU A 47 -5.67 19.69 15.79
C GLU A 47 -4.34 19.02 16.12
N HIS A 48 -4.32 17.68 16.21
CA HIS A 48 -3.14 16.81 16.11
C HIS A 48 -1.92 17.18 16.98
N THR A 49 -2.02 18.08 17.96
CA THR A 49 -0.88 18.47 18.81
C THR A 49 -0.46 17.28 19.67
N ALA A 50 0.57 16.55 19.18
CA ALA A 50 0.99 15.20 19.60
C ALA A 50 0.20 14.00 19.02
N GLY A 51 -0.36 14.13 17.81
CA GLY A 51 -1.03 13.08 17.03
C GLY A 51 -0.81 13.25 15.51
N PRO A 52 -1.39 12.36 14.67
CA PRO A 52 -1.27 12.46 13.22
C PRO A 52 -2.09 13.63 12.65
N GLU A 53 -1.59 14.24 11.57
CA GLU A 53 -2.12 15.42 10.87
C GLU A 53 -3.23 15.06 9.85
N ASP A 54 -3.57 13.77 9.72
CA ASP A 54 -4.41 13.19 8.66
C ASP A 54 -5.82 13.81 8.51
N LEU A 55 -6.34 14.46 9.57
CA LEU A 55 -7.71 15.01 9.62
C LEU A 55 -7.76 16.52 9.86
N GLU A 56 -6.66 17.25 9.60
CA GLU A 56 -6.66 18.73 9.58
C GLU A 56 -7.65 19.30 8.57
N CYS A 57 -7.93 18.56 7.48
CA CYS A 57 -8.88 18.95 6.45
C CYS A 57 -10.31 19.19 6.96
N LEU A 58 -10.66 18.72 8.18
CA LEU A 58 -11.92 19.08 8.84
C LEU A 58 -12.04 20.59 9.10
N PHE A 59 -10.93 21.28 9.34
CA PHE A 59 -10.92 22.74 9.49
C PHE A 59 -11.25 23.44 8.17
N ASP A 60 -10.73 22.93 7.05
CA ASP A 60 -11.06 23.46 5.71
C ASP A 60 -12.55 23.32 5.42
N VAL A 61 -13.12 22.13 5.68
CA VAL A 61 -14.57 21.89 5.50
C VAL A 61 -15.40 22.82 6.37
N PHE A 62 -14.99 23.05 7.63
CA PHE A 62 -15.66 24.01 8.50
C PHE A 62 -15.61 25.43 7.91
N LEU A 63 -14.43 25.91 7.52
CA LEU A 63 -14.24 27.26 6.99
C LEU A 63 -14.99 27.47 5.66
N GLU A 64 -14.97 26.49 4.76
CA GLU A 64 -15.75 26.51 3.52
C GLU A 64 -17.24 26.60 3.79
N SER A 65 -17.74 25.85 4.77
CA SER A 65 -19.15 25.84 5.12
C SER A 65 -19.61 27.19 5.68
N VAL A 66 -18.75 27.86 6.46
CA VAL A 66 -19.00 29.23 6.93
C VAL A 66 -18.98 30.24 5.78
N LYS A 67 -18.02 30.13 4.86
CA LYS A 67 -17.92 31.02 3.68
C LYS A 67 -19.15 30.89 2.79
N ASP A 68 -19.61 29.67 2.53
CA ASP A 68 -20.77 29.44 1.68
C ASP A 68 -22.07 29.98 2.29
N GLU A 69 -22.21 29.92 3.63
CA GLU A 69 -23.33 30.54 4.34
C GLU A 69 -23.28 32.08 4.23
N ILE A 70 -22.10 32.69 4.41
CA ILE A 70 -21.90 34.15 4.27
C ILE A 70 -22.21 34.62 2.85
N ASP A 71 -21.77 33.86 1.84
CA ASP A 71 -21.93 34.20 0.42
C ASP A 71 -23.32 33.84 -0.12
N GLY A 72 -24.20 33.23 0.68
CA GLY A 72 -25.55 32.80 0.26
C GLY A 72 -25.53 31.72 -0.82
N ARG A 73 -24.49 30.88 -0.86
CA ARG A 73 -24.34 29.81 -1.85
C ARG A 73 -25.25 28.63 -1.54
N PRO A 74 -25.57 27.79 -2.55
CA PRO A 74 -26.33 26.57 -2.34
C PRO A 74 -25.66 25.66 -1.30
N ARG A 75 -26.43 25.20 -0.33
CA ARG A 75 -25.92 24.34 0.75
C ARG A 75 -25.51 22.97 0.22
N ILE A 76 -24.29 22.57 0.52
CA ILE A 76 -23.80 21.19 0.37
C ILE A 76 -23.70 20.59 1.77
N SER A 77 -24.18 19.35 1.96
CA SER A 77 -24.06 18.65 3.24
C SER A 77 -22.60 18.50 3.65
N ILE A 78 -22.31 18.68 4.94
CA ILE A 78 -20.97 18.47 5.49
C ILE A 78 -20.50 17.04 5.23
N LYS A 79 -21.42 16.07 5.33
CA LYS A 79 -21.15 14.66 5.07
C LYS A 79 -20.68 14.45 3.63
N ASP A 80 -21.31 15.10 2.66
CA ASP A 80 -20.93 14.98 1.25
C ASP A 80 -19.56 15.62 0.97
N ARG A 81 -19.27 16.78 1.58
CA ARG A 81 -17.96 17.42 1.48
C ARG A 81 -16.86 16.51 1.99
N LEU A 82 -17.04 15.98 3.20
CA LEU A 82 -16.09 15.08 3.83
C LEU A 82 -15.94 13.78 3.06
N THR A 83 -17.04 13.22 2.56
CA THR A 83 -16.99 12.01 1.74
C THR A 83 -16.16 12.27 0.49
N ARG A 84 -16.39 13.37 -0.25
CA ARG A 84 -15.60 13.70 -1.44
C ARG A 84 -14.12 13.95 -1.13
N MET A 85 -13.84 14.63 -0.04
CA MET A 85 -12.48 15.00 0.37
C MET A 85 -11.66 13.79 0.84
N LEU A 86 -12.29 12.86 1.55
CA LEU A 86 -11.64 11.68 2.14
C LEU A 86 -11.72 10.44 1.25
N THR A 87 -12.56 10.44 0.21
CA THR A 87 -12.64 9.31 -0.72
C THR A 87 -11.43 9.31 -1.63
N TYR A 88 -10.65 8.24 -1.55
CA TYR A 88 -9.61 7.96 -2.51
C TYR A 88 -10.22 7.38 -3.80
N GLU A 89 -10.06 8.10 -4.91
CA GLU A 89 -10.41 7.63 -6.24
C GLU A 89 -9.14 7.16 -6.97
N PRO A 90 -8.92 5.84 -7.12
CA PRO A 90 -7.74 5.34 -7.81
C PRO A 90 -7.84 5.63 -9.32
N LEU A 91 -6.72 6.00 -9.95
CA LEU A 91 -6.64 6.22 -11.40
C LEU A 91 -6.98 4.97 -12.21
N VAL A 92 -6.76 3.79 -11.62
CA VAL A 92 -7.05 2.48 -12.21
C VAL A 92 -7.96 1.71 -11.26
N PRO A 93 -9.04 1.07 -11.74
CA PRO A 93 -9.94 0.29 -10.89
C PRO A 93 -9.17 -0.78 -10.10
N ILE A 94 -9.38 -0.81 -8.78
CA ILE A 94 -8.79 -1.84 -7.91
C ILE A 94 -9.43 -3.19 -8.26
N THR A 95 -8.62 -4.14 -8.70
CA THR A 95 -9.10 -5.51 -8.96
C THR A 95 -9.33 -6.24 -7.64
N THR A 96 -10.57 -6.68 -7.41
CA THR A 96 -10.95 -7.47 -6.23
C THR A 96 -10.80 -8.98 -6.45
N GLU A 97 -10.47 -9.41 -7.67
CA GLU A 97 -10.22 -10.81 -7.99
C GLU A 97 -8.95 -11.30 -7.30
N ARG A 98 -9.11 -12.36 -6.49
CA ARG A 98 -8.00 -13.00 -5.79
C ARG A 98 -7.23 -13.92 -6.74
N PRO A 99 -5.88 -13.87 -6.76
CA PRO A 99 -5.08 -14.81 -7.54
C PRO A 99 -5.23 -16.22 -6.97
N LYS A 100 -5.21 -17.24 -7.83
CA LYS A 100 -5.26 -18.64 -7.39
C LYS A 100 -3.87 -19.18 -7.11
N LYS A 101 -2.87 -18.71 -7.87
CA LYS A 101 -1.47 -19.10 -7.70
C LYS A 101 -0.56 -17.88 -7.75
N VAL A 102 0.33 -17.76 -6.76
CA VAL A 102 1.29 -16.66 -6.65
C VAL A 102 2.72 -17.20 -6.61
N LEU A 103 3.57 -16.62 -7.45
CA LEU A 103 5.01 -16.83 -7.43
C LEU A 103 5.68 -15.83 -6.47
N ILE A 104 6.59 -16.30 -5.63
CA ILE A 104 7.38 -15.48 -4.72
C ILE A 104 8.84 -15.68 -5.08
N LEU A 105 9.53 -14.56 -5.31
CA LEU A 105 10.99 -14.57 -5.50
C LEU A 105 11.65 -14.38 -4.13
N GLY A 106 12.41 -15.39 -3.69
CA GLY A 106 13.17 -15.34 -2.44
C GLY A 106 14.39 -14.43 -2.52
N SER A 107 15.22 -14.44 -1.48
CA SER A 107 16.37 -13.55 -1.37
C SER A 107 17.58 -13.93 -2.21
N GLY A 108 17.66 -15.18 -2.66
CA GLY A 108 18.91 -15.72 -3.16
C GLY A 108 19.86 -16.13 -2.03
N GLY A 109 21.15 -16.24 -2.36
CA GLY A 109 22.20 -16.49 -1.36
C GLY A 109 22.38 -15.30 -0.41
N LEU A 110 22.81 -15.59 0.83
CA LEU A 110 23.12 -14.55 1.81
C LEU A 110 24.32 -13.73 1.32
N SER A 111 24.14 -12.40 1.24
CA SER A 111 25.18 -11.45 0.86
C SER A 111 25.29 -10.35 1.92
N ILE A 112 26.44 -9.68 2.02
CA ILE A 112 26.57 -8.51 2.91
C ILE A 112 25.57 -7.45 2.44
N GLY A 113 24.68 -6.99 3.34
CA GLY A 113 23.59 -6.07 3.00
C GLY A 113 22.30 -6.75 2.50
N GLN A 114 22.28 -8.09 2.37
CA GLN A 114 21.08 -8.89 2.12
C GLN A 114 21.12 -10.17 2.97
N ALA A 115 20.57 -10.09 4.19
CA ALA A 115 20.67 -11.14 5.19
C ALA A 115 19.33 -11.91 5.37
N GLY A 116 19.14 -12.52 6.54
CA GLY A 116 17.96 -13.34 6.87
C GLY A 116 16.63 -12.57 7.03
N GLU A 117 16.61 -11.25 6.90
CA GLU A 117 15.37 -10.45 6.97
C GLU A 117 14.37 -10.83 5.88
N PHE A 118 14.88 -11.19 4.69
CA PHE A 118 14.08 -11.61 3.54
C PHE A 118 13.58 -13.05 3.66
N ASP A 119 14.30 -13.90 4.40
CA ASP A 119 13.81 -15.23 4.78
C ASP A 119 12.56 -15.11 5.66
N TYR A 120 12.61 -14.20 6.65
CA TYR A 120 11.48 -13.91 7.52
C TYR A 120 10.31 -13.26 6.76
N SER A 121 10.55 -12.19 6.00
CA SER A 121 9.47 -11.46 5.31
C SER A 121 8.81 -12.31 4.22
N GLY A 122 9.61 -13.06 3.44
CA GLY A 122 9.09 -14.03 2.47
C GLY A 122 8.27 -15.14 3.11
N SER A 123 8.64 -15.57 4.32
CA SER A 123 7.86 -16.54 5.10
C SER A 123 6.50 -15.98 5.56
N GLN A 124 6.44 -14.71 5.98
CA GLN A 124 5.17 -14.05 6.31
C GLN A 124 4.27 -13.89 5.08
N ALA A 125 4.85 -13.57 3.92
CA ALA A 125 4.09 -13.50 2.67
C ALA A 125 3.44 -14.84 2.31
N ILE A 126 4.19 -15.95 2.43
CA ILE A 126 3.66 -17.30 2.22
C ILE A 126 2.51 -17.60 3.19
N LYS A 127 2.69 -17.26 4.47
CA LYS A 127 1.66 -17.47 5.50
C LYS A 127 0.36 -16.73 5.16
N ALA A 128 0.45 -15.45 4.81
CA ALA A 128 -0.72 -14.63 4.45
C ALA A 128 -1.45 -15.19 3.21
N LEU A 129 -0.69 -15.60 2.18
CA LEU A 129 -1.28 -16.23 0.99
C LEU A 129 -2.00 -17.54 1.32
N LYS A 130 -1.45 -18.35 2.24
CA LYS A 130 -2.07 -19.59 2.69
C LYS A 130 -3.36 -19.38 3.48
N GLU A 131 -3.40 -18.37 4.36
CA GLU A 131 -4.62 -18.00 5.10
C GLU A 131 -5.76 -17.62 4.15
N GLU A 132 -5.43 -17.03 2.99
CA GLU A 132 -6.37 -16.70 1.92
C GLU A 132 -6.60 -17.83 0.90
N SER A 133 -6.10 -19.05 1.17
CA SER A 133 -6.22 -20.23 0.29
C SER A 133 -5.62 -20.06 -1.11
N ILE A 134 -4.54 -19.29 -1.23
CA ILE A 134 -3.82 -19.03 -2.47
C ILE A 134 -2.62 -19.99 -2.58
N GLN A 135 -2.47 -20.65 -3.72
CA GLN A 135 -1.36 -21.57 -3.97
C GLN A 135 -0.03 -20.80 -4.10
N THR A 136 0.99 -21.26 -3.41
CA THR A 136 2.30 -20.60 -3.31
C THR A 136 3.40 -21.36 -4.04
N VAL A 137 4.10 -20.68 -4.94
CA VAL A 137 5.33 -21.16 -5.57
C VAL A 137 6.48 -20.27 -5.13
N LEU A 138 7.54 -20.86 -4.59
CA LEU A 138 8.74 -20.14 -4.16
C LEU A 138 9.92 -20.50 -5.06
N ILE A 139 10.70 -19.49 -5.49
CA ILE A 139 12.04 -19.69 -6.03
C ILE A 139 13.05 -19.14 -5.01
N ASN A 140 13.88 -20.00 -4.44
CA ASN A 140 14.98 -19.58 -3.58
C ASN A 140 16.12 -20.61 -3.63
N PRO A 141 17.32 -20.25 -4.12
CA PRO A 141 18.46 -21.17 -4.18
C PRO A 141 19.09 -21.45 -2.80
N ASN A 142 18.80 -20.64 -1.78
CA ASN A 142 19.36 -20.83 -0.45
C ASN A 142 18.61 -21.91 0.34
N ILE A 143 19.20 -23.11 0.38
CA ILE A 143 18.68 -24.29 1.06
C ILE A 143 18.62 -24.18 2.60
N ALA A 144 19.31 -23.19 3.19
CA ALA A 144 19.46 -23.05 4.64
C ALA A 144 18.52 -21.97 5.20
N THR A 145 17.25 -21.98 4.77
CA THR A 145 16.27 -20.93 5.11
C THR A 145 14.97 -21.48 5.71
N VAL A 146 14.39 -20.66 6.61
CA VAL A 146 12.97 -20.60 6.96
C VAL A 146 12.03 -21.07 5.85
N GLN A 147 12.07 -20.23 4.82
CA GLN A 147 11.21 -20.14 3.67
C GLN A 147 11.16 -21.42 2.84
N THR A 148 12.27 -22.17 2.80
CA THR A 148 12.41 -23.39 1.98
C THR A 148 12.10 -24.68 2.75
N THR A 149 11.71 -24.57 4.02
CA THR A 149 11.30 -25.72 4.83
C THR A 149 10.08 -26.42 4.22
N LYS A 150 10.07 -27.76 4.29
CA LYS A 150 8.97 -28.57 3.78
C LYS A 150 7.63 -28.15 4.41
N GLY A 151 6.65 -27.87 3.56
CA GLY A 151 5.32 -27.43 3.99
C GLY A 151 5.18 -25.93 4.18
N MET A 152 6.26 -25.15 4.05
CA MET A 152 6.18 -23.69 4.11
C MET A 152 5.47 -23.13 2.87
N ALA A 153 6.05 -23.25 1.67
CA ALA A 153 5.35 -23.05 0.40
C ALA A 153 4.78 -24.37 -0.13
N ASP A 154 3.80 -24.31 -1.04
CA ASP A 154 3.23 -25.51 -1.68
C ASP A 154 4.21 -26.15 -2.65
N LYS A 155 5.02 -25.32 -3.32
CA LYS A 155 6.12 -25.78 -4.18
C LYS A 155 7.33 -24.87 -4.05
N VAL A 156 8.51 -25.49 -3.95
CA VAL A 156 9.80 -24.79 -3.84
C VAL A 156 10.70 -25.19 -5.00
N TYR A 157 11.30 -24.20 -5.63
CA TYR A 157 12.32 -24.33 -6.66
C TYR A 157 13.66 -23.82 -6.13
N PHE A 158 14.64 -24.71 -6.02
CA PHE A 158 16.02 -24.37 -5.70
C PHE A 158 16.78 -23.98 -6.97
N LEU A 159 16.37 -22.86 -7.58
CA LEU A 159 16.94 -22.31 -8.80
C LEU A 159 17.53 -20.92 -8.55
N PRO A 160 18.54 -20.48 -9.32
CA PRO A 160 19.00 -19.10 -9.30
C PRO A 160 17.87 -18.12 -9.63
N ILE A 161 17.89 -16.95 -8.98
CA ILE A 161 16.93 -15.87 -9.24
C ILE A 161 17.48 -15.01 -10.37
N THR A 162 17.45 -15.56 -11.59
CA THR A 162 17.79 -14.84 -12.82
C THR A 162 16.60 -14.87 -13.77
N PRO A 163 16.47 -13.90 -14.69
CA PRO A 163 15.33 -13.81 -15.60
C PRO A 163 15.07 -15.12 -16.37
N GLU A 164 16.12 -15.81 -16.80
CA GLU A 164 16.01 -17.03 -17.59
C GLU A 164 15.35 -18.18 -16.81
N TYR A 165 15.78 -18.41 -15.56
CA TYR A 165 15.22 -19.47 -14.71
C TYR A 165 13.83 -19.10 -14.20
N VAL A 166 13.62 -17.83 -13.83
CA VAL A 166 12.31 -17.37 -13.37
C VAL A 166 11.27 -17.45 -14.49
N GLU A 167 11.61 -17.08 -15.75
CA GLU A 167 10.70 -17.26 -16.88
C GLU A 167 10.33 -18.73 -17.09
N GLN A 168 11.28 -19.67 -16.94
CA GLN A 168 10.99 -21.10 -17.06
C GLN A 168 9.99 -21.57 -16.01
N VAL A 169 10.12 -21.10 -14.76
CA VAL A 169 9.16 -21.41 -13.70
C VAL A 169 7.79 -20.77 -14.01
N ILE A 170 7.75 -19.51 -14.44
CA ILE A 170 6.50 -18.84 -14.86
C ILE A 170 5.81 -19.63 -15.98
N ARG A 171 6.57 -20.08 -16.98
CA ARG A 171 6.05 -20.86 -18.11
C ARG A 171 5.45 -22.19 -17.67
N SER A 172 6.07 -22.85 -16.69
CA SER A 172 5.66 -24.15 -16.17
C SER A 172 4.48 -24.05 -15.21
N GLU A 173 4.56 -23.13 -14.24
CA GLU A 173 3.60 -22.99 -13.16
C GLU A 173 2.38 -22.15 -13.50
N ARG A 174 2.50 -21.22 -14.46
CA ARG A 174 1.45 -20.28 -14.87
C ARG A 174 0.81 -19.58 -13.66
N PRO A 175 1.59 -18.85 -12.84
CA PRO A 175 1.04 -18.09 -11.72
C PRO A 175 0.17 -16.93 -12.23
N ASP A 176 -0.88 -16.58 -11.49
CA ASP A 176 -1.70 -15.40 -11.79
C ASP A 176 -1.01 -14.11 -11.35
N GLY A 177 -0.15 -14.21 -10.33
CA GLY A 177 0.61 -13.07 -9.84
C GLY A 177 1.99 -13.41 -9.28
N VAL A 178 2.80 -12.37 -9.10
CA VAL A 178 4.16 -12.45 -8.58
C VAL A 178 4.41 -11.40 -7.51
N LEU A 179 5.13 -11.78 -6.45
CA LEU A 179 5.62 -10.90 -5.40
C LEU A 179 7.14 -10.74 -5.51
N LEU A 180 7.58 -9.49 -5.69
CA LEU A 180 8.98 -9.12 -5.92
C LEU A 180 9.63 -8.45 -4.69
N THR A 181 8.82 -7.98 -3.74
CA THR A 181 9.24 -7.09 -2.65
C THR A 181 9.82 -7.82 -1.43
N PHE A 182 9.76 -9.15 -1.39
CA PHE A 182 10.19 -9.96 -0.23
C PHE A 182 11.55 -10.66 -0.42
N GLY A 183 12.20 -10.48 -1.57
CA GLY A 183 13.51 -11.10 -1.88
C GLY A 183 14.66 -10.10 -1.96
N GLY A 184 14.46 -8.88 -1.48
CA GLY A 184 15.44 -7.79 -1.55
C GLY A 184 15.88 -7.46 -2.98
N GLN A 185 17.08 -6.87 -3.12
CA GLN A 185 17.58 -6.36 -4.40
C GLN A 185 17.66 -7.42 -5.50
N THR A 186 18.06 -8.65 -5.16
CA THR A 186 18.15 -9.74 -6.14
C THR A 186 16.80 -10.02 -6.80
N ALA A 187 15.72 -10.13 -6.02
CA ALA A 187 14.37 -10.33 -6.55
C ALA A 187 13.84 -9.09 -7.28
N LEU A 188 14.08 -7.89 -6.74
CA LEU A 188 13.65 -6.63 -7.37
C LEU A 188 14.28 -6.44 -8.74
N ASN A 189 15.61 -6.56 -8.85
CA ASN A 189 16.33 -6.42 -10.12
C ASN A 189 15.87 -7.47 -11.13
N CYS A 190 15.71 -8.72 -10.71
CA CYS A 190 15.21 -9.79 -11.57
C CYS A 190 13.78 -9.47 -12.07
N GLY A 191 12.91 -8.98 -11.19
CA GLY A 191 11.56 -8.55 -11.55
C GLY A 191 11.54 -7.40 -12.55
N VAL A 192 12.34 -6.35 -12.34
CA VAL A 192 12.47 -5.23 -13.28
C VAL A 192 12.95 -5.69 -14.65
N GLU A 193 13.93 -6.60 -14.69
CA GLU A 193 14.45 -7.14 -15.95
C GLU A 193 13.42 -8.03 -16.67
N LEU A 194 12.65 -8.84 -15.94
CA LEU A 194 11.55 -9.64 -16.51
C LEU A 194 10.45 -8.76 -17.10
N ASP A 195 10.12 -7.65 -16.44
CA ASP A 195 9.14 -6.68 -16.92
C ASP A 195 9.62 -5.97 -18.19
N LYS A 196 10.86 -5.48 -18.19
CA LYS A 196 11.52 -4.89 -19.38
C LYS A 196 11.52 -5.84 -20.58
N ASN A 197 11.74 -7.14 -20.33
CA ASN A 197 11.70 -8.18 -21.35
C ASN A 197 10.27 -8.61 -21.73
N GLY A 198 9.23 -7.99 -21.17
CA GLY A 198 7.82 -8.24 -21.48
C GLY A 198 7.32 -9.60 -20.99
N VAL A 199 8.04 -10.26 -20.07
CA VAL A 199 7.71 -11.63 -19.62
C VAL A 199 6.38 -11.65 -18.88
N PHE A 200 6.14 -10.71 -17.96
CA PHE A 200 4.90 -10.67 -17.20
C PHE A 200 3.68 -10.46 -18.11
N ALA A 201 3.77 -9.55 -19.08
CA ALA A 201 2.72 -9.35 -20.08
C ALA A 201 2.50 -10.60 -20.95
N LYS A 202 3.58 -11.22 -21.44
CA LYS A 202 3.55 -12.43 -22.28
C LYS A 202 2.84 -13.62 -21.61
N TYR A 203 3.01 -13.79 -20.31
CA TYR A 203 2.40 -14.88 -19.55
C TYR A 203 1.17 -14.46 -18.73
N ASN A 204 0.73 -13.21 -18.85
CA ASN A 204 -0.38 -12.62 -18.10
C ASN A 204 -0.22 -12.76 -16.57
N VAL A 205 0.98 -12.50 -16.07
CA VAL A 205 1.30 -12.52 -14.63
C VAL A 205 1.20 -11.10 -14.08
N LYS A 206 0.38 -10.90 -13.05
CA LYS A 206 0.25 -9.59 -12.40
C LYS A 206 1.32 -9.40 -11.33
N ILE A 207 1.96 -8.24 -11.31
CA ILE A 207 2.82 -7.86 -10.19
C ILE A 207 1.92 -7.43 -9.04
N LEU A 208 2.04 -8.10 -7.89
CA LEU A 208 1.21 -7.86 -6.71
C LEU A 208 1.93 -6.90 -5.75
N GLY A 209 1.17 -5.99 -5.13
CA GLY A 209 1.71 -4.97 -4.23
C GLY A 209 2.16 -3.73 -4.99
N THR A 210 3.33 -3.19 -4.65
CA THR A 210 3.88 -1.98 -5.27
C THR A 210 4.07 -2.18 -6.79
N PRO A 211 3.51 -1.28 -7.63
CA PRO A 211 3.72 -1.35 -9.08
C PRO A 211 5.20 -1.29 -9.45
N ILE A 212 5.58 -1.97 -10.54
CA ILE A 212 6.97 -2.01 -11.00
C ILE A 212 7.50 -0.62 -11.34
N GLU A 213 6.66 0.26 -11.85
CA GLU A 213 7.03 1.64 -12.15
C GLU A 213 7.45 2.39 -10.88
N SER A 214 6.70 2.23 -9.77
CA SER A 214 7.07 2.83 -8.49
C SER A 214 8.40 2.28 -7.98
N ILE A 215 8.66 0.98 -8.15
CA ILE A 215 9.96 0.36 -7.80
C ILE A 215 11.08 1.04 -8.61
N ILE A 216 10.91 1.17 -9.93
CA ILE A 216 11.91 1.83 -10.80
C ILE A 216 12.14 3.28 -10.38
N GLN A 217 11.07 4.01 -10.08
CA GLN A 217 11.13 5.41 -9.66
C GLN A 217 11.84 5.60 -8.31
N THR A 218 11.77 4.62 -7.40
CA THR A 218 12.44 4.70 -6.10
C THR A 218 13.90 4.22 -6.13
N GLU A 219 14.25 3.32 -7.05
CA GLU A 219 15.59 2.75 -7.16
C GLU A 219 16.56 3.68 -7.92
N ASP A 220 16.07 4.45 -8.89
CA ASP A 220 16.87 5.47 -9.58
C ASP A 220 16.90 6.77 -8.76
N ARG A 221 18.10 7.14 -8.28
CA ARG A 221 18.28 8.32 -7.42
C ARG A 221 17.85 9.63 -8.05
N LYS A 222 18.00 9.77 -9.38
CA LYS A 222 17.60 10.98 -10.09
C LYS A 222 16.08 11.04 -10.19
N ILE A 223 15.46 9.97 -10.66
CA ILE A 223 14.00 9.89 -10.78
C ILE A 223 13.35 10.09 -9.41
N PHE A 224 13.91 9.49 -8.35
CA PHE A 224 13.45 9.68 -6.99
C PHE A 224 13.51 11.15 -6.57
N ALA A 225 14.64 11.83 -6.77
CA ALA A 225 14.79 13.25 -6.44
C ALA A 225 13.79 14.13 -7.21
N ASP A 226 13.59 13.84 -8.50
CA ASP A 226 12.62 14.56 -9.34
C ASP A 226 11.19 14.37 -8.81
N ARG A 227 10.78 13.13 -8.47
CA ARG A 227 9.46 12.82 -7.89
C ARG A 227 9.22 13.48 -6.54
N ILE A 228 10.22 13.52 -5.67
CA ILE A 228 10.12 14.22 -4.38
C ILE A 228 9.97 15.73 -4.58
N SER A 229 10.64 16.30 -5.59
CA SER A 229 10.50 17.71 -5.92
C SER A 229 9.11 18.09 -6.44
N GLU A 230 8.39 17.16 -7.10
CA GLU A 230 7.03 17.41 -7.62
C GLU A 230 6.03 17.77 -6.50
N ILE A 231 6.26 17.27 -5.29
CA ILE A 231 5.42 17.54 -4.11
C ILE A 231 6.02 18.63 -3.20
N ASN A 232 7.03 19.36 -3.67
CA ASN A 232 7.77 20.39 -2.93
C ASN A 232 8.52 19.87 -1.68
N GLU A 233 8.81 18.58 -1.64
CA GLU A 233 9.64 17.99 -0.59
C GLU A 233 11.12 18.14 -0.89
N LYS A 234 11.94 18.05 0.16
CA LYS A 234 13.37 18.39 0.08
C LYS A 234 14.26 17.15 0.08
N VAL A 235 15.13 17.08 -0.92
CA VAL A 235 16.31 16.21 -0.92
C VAL A 235 17.58 17.03 -0.68
N ALA A 236 18.59 16.42 -0.06
CA ALA A 236 19.89 17.06 0.08
C ALA A 236 20.47 17.38 -1.32
N PRO A 237 21.19 18.51 -1.48
CA PRO A 237 21.84 18.84 -2.74
C PRO A 237 22.70 17.67 -3.23
N SER A 238 22.35 17.12 -4.39
CA SER A 238 22.95 15.92 -4.94
C SER A 238 22.87 15.93 -6.46
N ALA A 239 23.71 15.10 -7.10
CA ALA A 239 23.70 14.88 -8.54
C ALA A 239 23.87 13.38 -8.81
N ALA A 240 23.07 12.83 -9.73
CA ALA A 240 23.27 11.49 -10.25
C ALA A 240 24.25 11.57 -11.43
N VAL A 241 25.36 10.84 -11.32
CA VAL A 241 26.46 10.83 -12.31
C VAL A 241 26.66 9.42 -12.84
N CYS A 242 27.05 9.28 -14.11
CA CYS A 242 27.22 7.99 -14.79
C CYS A 242 28.69 7.72 -15.17
N SER A 243 29.60 8.64 -14.86
CA SER A 243 31.02 8.54 -15.13
C SER A 243 31.85 9.12 -13.99
N ILE A 244 33.17 8.90 -14.00
CA ILE A 244 34.09 9.40 -12.97
C ILE A 244 34.33 10.92 -13.13
N GLN A 245 34.21 11.43 -14.35
CA GLN A 245 34.50 12.82 -14.69
C GLN A 245 33.35 13.77 -14.36
N GLU A 246 32.12 13.26 -14.33
CA GLU A 246 30.91 13.95 -13.88
C GLU A 246 30.86 14.03 -12.35
#